data_AF-A0A949UFU4-F1
#
_entry.id   AF-A0A949UFU4-F1
#
_cell.length_a   1.000
_cell.length_b   1.000
_cell.length_c   1.000
_cell.angle_alpha   90.00
_cell.angle_beta   90.00
_cell.angle_gamma   90.00
#
_symmetry.space_group_name_H-M   'P 1'
#
loop_
_entity.id
_entity.type
_entity.pdbx_description
1 polymer ?
#
loop_
_entity_poly.entity_id
_entity_poly.type
_entity_poly.pdbx_seq_one_letter_code
_entity_poly.pdbx_strand_id
1 'polypeptide(L)'
;MALIVRLARAADERELGSFDWIELADSSLRVPSSPRPLAKHVHHRWVVEGEPHSFTRVEITGPAWVIGDADETLGPYLALSLVNGVLYVDRRIFAFLDAQEDDWYLSDLGQHWKRIRIHFDSRP
;
A
#
# COMPACT_ATOMS: atom_id res chain seq x y z
N MET A 1 -14.01 10.41 6.60
CA MET A 1 -12.98 10.88 5.65
C MET A 1 -12.55 9.66 4.84
N ALA A 2 -11.74 9.80 3.79
CA ALA A 2 -11.31 8.66 2.98
C ALA A 2 -9.77 8.63 2.94
N LEU A 3 -9.17 7.47 2.64
CA LEU A 3 -7.75 7.39 2.34
C LEU A 3 -7.50 8.06 1.00
N ILE A 4 -6.65 9.08 0.98
CA ILE A 4 -6.20 9.67 -0.28
C ILE A 4 -4.95 8.93 -0.74
N VAL A 5 -4.98 8.37 -1.94
CA VAL A 5 -3.88 7.60 -2.50
C VAL A 5 -3.26 8.36 -3.66
N ARG A 6 -1.94 8.57 -3.56
CA ARG A 6 -1.14 9.29 -4.57
C ARG A 6 0.05 8.44 -5.00
N LEU A 7 0.45 8.58 -6.25
CA LEU A 7 1.72 8.11 -6.77
C LEU A 7 2.64 9.30 -6.98
N ALA A 8 3.92 9.12 -6.69
CA ALA A 8 4.90 10.18 -6.83
C ALA A 8 6.19 9.69 -7.52
N ARG A 9 6.75 10.57 -8.35
CA ARG A 9 8.08 10.45 -8.96
C ARG A 9 8.72 11.84 -9.10
N ALA A 10 9.79 12.08 -8.36
CA ALA A 10 10.50 13.37 -8.40
C ALA A 10 9.54 14.55 -8.18
N ALA A 11 9.31 15.40 -9.21
CA ALA A 11 8.39 16.54 -9.16
C ALA A 11 7.00 16.24 -9.75
N ASP A 12 6.75 15.00 -10.16
CA ASP A 12 5.47 14.55 -10.71
C ASP A 12 4.67 13.76 -9.67
N GLU A 13 3.40 14.11 -9.53
CA GLU A 13 2.47 13.50 -8.59
C GLU A 13 1.14 13.22 -9.28
N ARG A 14 0.58 12.05 -8.98
CA ARG A 14 -0.69 11.59 -9.52
C ARG A 14 -1.58 11.09 -8.41
N GLU A 15 -2.70 11.77 -8.20
CA GLU A 15 -3.76 11.25 -7.34
C GLU A 15 -4.53 10.13 -8.05
N LEU A 16 -4.59 8.95 -7.41
CA LEU A 16 -5.37 7.81 -7.88
C LEU A 16 -6.84 7.87 -7.41
N GLY A 17 -7.09 8.61 -6.33
CA GLY A 17 -8.42 8.88 -5.81
C GLY A 17 -8.50 8.76 -4.29
N SER A 18 -9.73 8.75 -3.81
CA SER A 18 -10.10 8.59 -2.41
C SER A 18 -10.84 7.26 -2.21
N PHE A 19 -10.44 6.48 -1.21
CA PHE A 19 -10.96 5.13 -0.98
C PHE A 19 -11.22 4.87 0.50
N ASP A 20 -12.24 4.07 0.83
CA ASP A 20 -12.51 3.66 2.21
C ASP A 20 -11.45 2.69 2.73
N TRP A 21 -10.99 1.80 1.86
CA TRP A 21 -9.85 0.93 2.11
C TRP A 21 -9.17 0.53 0.81
N ILE A 22 -7.92 0.10 0.94
CA ILE A 22 -7.09 -0.44 -0.13
C ILE A 22 -6.46 -1.76 0.32
N GLU A 23 -6.01 -2.56 -0.64
CA GLU A 23 -5.31 -3.82 -0.39
C GLU A 23 -3.96 -3.84 -1.07
N LEU A 24 -2.97 -4.38 -0.38
CA LEU A 24 -1.68 -4.77 -0.93
C LEU A 24 -1.65 -6.30 -1.00
N ALA A 25 -1.61 -6.85 -2.22
CA ALA A 25 -1.63 -8.29 -2.48
C ALA A 25 -0.96 -8.58 -3.82
N ASP A 26 -0.21 -9.68 -3.93
CA ASP A 26 0.47 -10.13 -5.16
C ASP A 26 1.26 -9.00 -5.85
N SER A 27 2.11 -8.31 -5.06
CA SER A 27 2.86 -7.14 -5.55
C SER A 27 1.98 -6.00 -6.12
N SER A 28 0.68 -5.96 -5.81
CA SER A 28 -0.29 -5.05 -6.41
C SER A 28 -1.01 -4.21 -5.36
N LEU A 29 -1.32 -2.97 -5.72
CA LEU A 29 -2.21 -2.08 -4.99
C LEU A 29 -3.61 -2.20 -5.60
N ARG A 30 -4.60 -2.59 -4.80
CA ARG A 30 -5.97 -2.88 -5.24
C ARG A 30 -6.99 -2.08 -4.43
N VAL A 31 -8.17 -1.92 -5.01
CA VAL A 31 -9.36 -1.39 -4.35
C VAL A 31 -10.55 -2.31 -4.55
N PRO A 32 -11.53 -2.30 -3.64
CA PRO A 32 -12.62 -3.28 -3.63
C PRO A 32 -13.58 -3.08 -4.79
N SER A 33 -13.73 -1.82 -5.21
CA SER A 33 -14.62 -1.39 -6.28
C SER A 33 -14.08 -1.67 -7.68
N SER A 34 -12.84 -2.15 -7.82
CA SER A 34 -12.20 -2.39 -9.11
C SER A 34 -11.69 -3.83 -9.22
N PRO A 35 -12.04 -4.56 -10.30
CA PRO A 35 -11.45 -5.86 -10.58
C PRO A 35 -9.98 -5.74 -11.05
N ARG A 36 -9.54 -4.54 -11.44
CA ARG A 36 -8.17 -4.26 -11.86
C ARG A 36 -7.38 -3.58 -10.74
N PRO A 37 -6.09 -3.91 -10.56
CA PRO A 37 -5.25 -3.20 -9.60
C PRO A 37 -5.09 -1.74 -10.01
N LEU A 38 -5.03 -0.85 -9.02
CA LEU A 38 -4.72 0.56 -9.23
C LEU A 38 -3.29 0.75 -9.71
N ALA A 39 -2.37 -0.03 -9.15
CA ALA A 39 -0.97 -0.04 -9.55
C ALA A 39 -0.34 -1.40 -9.27
N LYS A 40 0.69 -1.77 -10.03
CA LYS A 40 1.51 -2.96 -9.80
C LYS A 40 2.95 -2.58 -9.52
N HIS A 41 3.57 -3.25 -8.57
CA HIS A 41 4.98 -3.11 -8.28
C HIS A 41 5.79 -4.03 -9.20
N VAL A 42 6.63 -3.45 -10.05
CA VAL A 42 7.48 -4.16 -11.02
C VAL A 42 8.85 -3.49 -11.06
N HIS A 43 9.92 -4.27 -10.85
CA HIS A 43 11.32 -3.79 -10.87
C HIS A 43 11.55 -2.50 -10.06
N HIS A 44 11.10 -2.49 -8.79
CA HIS A 44 11.20 -1.36 -7.86
C HIS A 44 10.39 -0.12 -8.26
N ARG A 45 9.35 -0.27 -9.08
CA ARG A 45 8.48 0.85 -9.50
C ARG A 45 7.03 0.46 -9.48
N TRP A 46 6.17 1.45 -9.26
CA TRP A 46 4.72 1.34 -9.39
C TRP A 46 4.30 1.71 -10.81
N VAL A 47 3.59 0.81 -11.46
CA VAL A 47 3.07 0.96 -12.82
C VAL A 47 1.56 0.98 -12.77
N VAL A 48 0.95 1.98 -13.40
CA VAL A 48 -0.51 2.09 -13.58
C VAL A 48 -0.86 1.65 -14.99
N GLU A 49 -1.90 0.85 -15.14
CA GLU A 49 -2.34 0.41 -16.46
C GLU A 49 -2.77 1.60 -17.32
N GLY A 50 -2.30 1.66 -18.57
CA GLY A 50 -2.62 2.75 -19.50
C GLY A 50 -1.75 4.01 -19.34
N GLU A 51 -0.88 4.06 -18.34
CA GLU A 51 0.04 5.18 -18.13
C GLU A 51 1.44 4.89 -18.72
N PRO A 52 2.06 5.85 -19.42
CA PRO A 52 3.40 5.67 -20.01
C PRO A 52 4.52 5.76 -18.96
N HIS A 53 4.21 6.22 -17.75
CA HIS A 53 5.18 6.50 -16.71
C HIS A 53 5.02 5.55 -15.53
N SER A 54 6.15 5.27 -14.87
CA SER A 54 6.22 4.51 -13.63
C SER A 54 6.62 5.43 -12.50
N PHE A 55 6.17 5.10 -11.29
CA PHE A 55 6.33 5.90 -10.08
C PHE A 55 7.22 5.18 -9.07
N THR A 56 7.96 5.90 -8.24
CA THR A 56 8.85 5.28 -7.22
C THR A 56 8.18 5.15 -5.87
N ARG A 57 7.10 5.90 -5.65
CA ARG A 57 6.43 5.99 -4.36
C ARG A 57 4.91 5.98 -4.50
N VAL A 58 4.24 5.31 -3.56
CA VAL A 58 2.83 5.50 -3.24
C VAL A 58 2.76 6.23 -1.91
N GLU A 59 1.92 7.25 -1.80
CA GLU A 59 1.58 7.91 -0.54
C GLU A 59 0.11 7.67 -0.22
N ILE A 60 -0.16 7.33 1.04
CA ILE A 60 -1.51 7.10 1.56
C ILE A 60 -1.65 8.03 2.76
N THR A 61 -2.54 9.02 2.64
CA THR A 61 -2.73 10.06 3.65
C THR A 61 -4.09 9.90 4.33
N GLY A 62 -4.07 9.94 5.66
CA GLY A 62 -5.26 9.84 6.52
C GLY A 62 -5.03 8.89 7.71
N PRO A 63 -5.83 9.00 8.78
CA PRO A 63 -5.86 8.01 9.85
C PRO A 63 -6.16 6.63 9.28
N ALA A 64 -5.24 5.70 9.47
CA ALA A 64 -5.30 4.40 8.82
C ALA A 64 -4.97 3.25 9.79
N TRP A 65 -5.70 2.16 9.63
CA TRP A 65 -5.48 0.89 10.32
C TRP A 65 -4.96 -0.13 9.32
N VAL A 66 -3.91 -0.85 9.69
CA VAL A 66 -3.33 -1.94 8.92
C VAL A 66 -3.90 -3.24 9.44
N ILE A 67 -4.48 -4.05 8.55
CA ILE A 67 -5.13 -5.32 8.89
C ILE A 67 -4.44 -6.45 8.13
N GLY A 68 -3.97 -7.45 8.89
CA GLY A 68 -3.30 -8.64 8.36
C GLY A 68 -4.24 -9.75 7.89
N ASP A 69 -3.65 -10.90 7.58
CA ASP A 69 -4.35 -12.08 7.08
C ASP A 69 -5.25 -12.74 8.12
N ALA A 70 -4.90 -12.68 9.42
CA ALA A 70 -5.70 -13.22 10.53
C ALA A 70 -6.49 -12.11 11.25
N ASP A 71 -6.84 -11.06 10.52
CA ASP A 71 -7.58 -9.88 10.99
C ASP A 71 -6.86 -9.12 12.12
N GLU A 72 -5.55 -9.32 12.29
CA GLU A 72 -4.75 -8.53 13.23
C GLU A 72 -4.75 -7.07 12.82
N THR A 73 -5.21 -6.20 13.72
CA THR A 73 -5.37 -4.78 13.45
C THR A 73 -4.28 -3.98 14.17
N LEU A 74 -3.50 -3.22 13.40
CA LEU A 74 -2.40 -2.38 13.88
C LEU A 74 -2.64 -0.91 13.52
N GLY A 75 -2.31 -0.01 14.44
CA GLY A 75 -2.52 1.44 14.28
C GLY A 75 -3.25 2.08 15.47
N PRO A 76 -3.84 3.28 15.28
CA PRO A 76 -3.92 4.02 14.01
C PRO A 76 -2.57 4.65 13.64
N TYR A 77 -2.29 4.70 12.34
CA TYR A 77 -1.14 5.42 11.77
C TYR A 77 -1.62 6.70 11.09
N LEU A 78 -0.78 7.73 11.06
CA LEU A 78 -1.12 9.04 10.48
C LEU A 78 -0.68 9.17 9.03
N ALA A 79 0.38 8.44 8.65
CA ALA A 79 0.89 8.43 7.29
C ALA A 79 1.45 7.07 6.91
N LEU A 80 1.10 6.60 5.70
CA LEU A 80 1.70 5.42 5.11
C LEU A 80 2.31 5.76 3.76
N SER A 81 3.39 5.08 3.41
CA SER A 81 3.95 5.18 2.07
C SER A 81 4.62 3.90 1.65
N LEU A 82 4.53 3.59 0.36
CA LEU A 82 5.25 2.47 -0.23
C LEU A 82 6.36 3.00 -1.12
N VAL A 83 7.60 2.60 -0.85
CA VAL A 83 8.77 3.02 -1.63
C VAL A 83 9.56 1.78 -2.01
N ASN A 84 9.70 1.53 -3.32
CA ASN A 84 10.49 0.41 -3.86
C ASN A 84 10.16 -0.97 -3.25
N GLY A 85 8.89 -1.23 -2.95
CA GLY A 85 8.44 -2.48 -2.33
C GLY A 85 8.55 -2.50 -0.81
N VAL A 86 8.87 -1.39 -0.16
CA VAL A 86 8.90 -1.27 1.30
C VAL A 86 7.72 -0.43 1.76
N LEU A 87 6.90 -1.00 2.64
CA LEU A 87 5.82 -0.29 3.31
C LEU A 87 6.36 0.41 4.56
N TYR A 88 6.15 1.71 4.62
CA TYR A 88 6.45 2.54 5.77
C TYR A 88 5.15 2.99 6.45
N VAL A 89 5.14 2.95 7.77
CA VAL A 89 4.10 3.53 8.63
C VAL A 89 4.76 4.56 9.54
N ASP A 90 4.24 5.79 9.58
CA ASP A 90 4.78 6.91 10.39
C ASP A 90 6.31 7.06 10.31
N ARG A 91 6.86 6.92 9.09
CA ARG A 91 8.30 7.01 8.77
C ARG A 91 9.17 5.86 9.32
N ARG A 92 8.57 4.75 9.73
CA ARG A 92 9.26 3.51 10.12
C ARG A 92 8.98 2.42 9.11
N ILE A 93 9.96 1.56 8.87
CA ILE A 93 9.75 0.36 8.07
C ILE A 93 8.74 -0.52 8.81
N PHE A 94 7.73 -0.97 8.10
CA PHE A 94 6.72 -1.89 8.62
C PHE A 94 6.89 -3.26 7.98
N ALA A 95 6.84 -3.30 6.64
CA ALA A 95 6.95 -4.53 5.89
C ALA A 95 7.73 -4.35 4.58
N PHE A 96 8.26 -5.46 4.08
CA PHE A 96 8.92 -5.57 2.79
C PHE A 96 8.13 -6.52 1.91
N LEU A 97 7.97 -6.18 0.64
CA LEU A 97 7.48 -7.10 -0.37
C LEU A 97 8.56 -8.14 -0.66
N ASP A 98 8.27 -9.40 -0.38
CA ASP A 98 9.09 -10.53 -0.79
C ASP A 98 8.64 -10.97 -2.18
N ALA A 99 9.46 -10.65 -3.19
CA ALA A 99 9.16 -11.00 -4.58
C ALA A 99 9.34 -12.50 -4.88
N GLN A 100 10.01 -13.27 -4.01
CA GLN A 100 10.17 -14.72 -4.19
C GLN A 100 8.92 -15.47 -3.72
N GLU A 101 8.36 -15.06 -2.59
CA GLU A 101 7.15 -15.66 -1.99
C GLU A 101 5.84 -14.97 -2.42
N ASP A 102 5.94 -13.80 -3.07
CA ASP A 102 4.83 -12.92 -3.48
C ASP A 102 3.94 -12.48 -2.30
N ASP A 103 4.57 -12.17 -1.18
CA ASP A 103 3.93 -11.76 0.07
C ASP A 103 4.66 -10.59 0.75
N TRP A 104 4.20 -10.21 1.95
CA TRP A 104 4.77 -9.12 2.74
C TRP A 104 5.42 -9.65 4.02
N TYR A 105 6.73 -9.48 4.15
CA TYR A 105 7.46 -9.76 5.36
C TYR A 105 7.39 -8.57 6.34
N LEU A 106 6.74 -8.76 7.48
CA LEU A 106 6.63 -7.78 8.56
C LEU A 106 7.89 -7.80 9.42
N SER A 107 8.63 -6.71 9.38
CA SER A 107 9.94 -6.58 10.02
C SER A 107 9.91 -6.75 11.55
N ASP A 108 8.94 -6.14 12.22
CA ASP A 108 8.84 -6.15 13.68
C ASP A 108 8.26 -7.46 14.23
N LEU A 109 7.45 -8.18 13.43
CA LEU A 109 6.77 -9.40 13.87
C LEU A 109 7.48 -10.67 13.39
N GLY A 110 8.38 -10.57 12.40
CA GLY A 110 9.03 -11.73 11.78
C GLY A 110 8.05 -12.67 11.10
N GLN A 111 6.98 -12.12 10.50
CA GLN A 111 5.87 -12.88 9.89
C GLN A 111 5.67 -12.49 8.44
N HIS A 112 5.15 -13.41 7.64
CA HIS A 112 4.73 -13.17 6.27
C HIS A 112 3.22 -13.05 6.19
N TRP A 113 2.73 -11.98 5.57
CA TRP A 113 1.33 -11.76 5.25
C TRP A 113 1.16 -11.70 3.74
N LYS A 114 0.30 -12.55 3.18
CA LYS A 114 -0.08 -12.53 1.78
C LYS A 114 -0.80 -11.24 1.42
N ARG A 115 -1.57 -10.69 2.36
CA ARG A 115 -2.36 -9.49 2.15
C ARG A 115 -2.25 -8.53 3.32
N ILE A 116 -2.13 -7.26 2.98
CA ILE A 116 -2.25 -6.15 3.91
C ILE A 116 -3.44 -5.29 3.47
N ARG A 117 -4.48 -5.18 4.29
CA ARG A 117 -5.56 -4.22 4.08
C ARG A 117 -5.27 -2.95 4.87
N ILE A 118 -5.53 -1.80 4.26
CA ILE A 118 -5.36 -0.49 4.89
C ILE A 118 -6.72 0.18 4.89
N HIS A 119 -7.29 0.38 6.07
CA HIS A 119 -8.62 0.95 6.27
C HIS A 119 -8.55 2.37 6.80
N PHE A 120 -9.41 3.25 6.29
CA PHE A 120 -9.68 4.53 6.93
C PHE A 120 -10.44 4.33 8.25
N ASP A 121 -10.06 5.09 9.29
CA ASP A 121 -10.65 5.42 10.63
C ASP A 121 -11.88 4.68 11.21
N SER A 122 -12.77 4.08 10.42
CA SER A 122 -13.66 3.03 10.90
C SER A 122 -12.83 1.76 11.13
N ARG A 123 -12.57 1.43 12.41
CA ARG A 123 -12.33 0.03 12.79
C ARG A 123 -13.34 -0.85 12.04
N PRO A 124 -12.92 -1.92 11.34
CA PRO A 124 -13.86 -2.89 10.78
C PRO A 124 -14.72 -3.52 11.88
#